data_AF-A0A7S0HZR9-F1
#
_entry.id   AF-A0A7S0HZR9-F1
#
_cell.length_a   1.000
_cell.length_b   1.000
_cell.length_c   1.000
_cell.angle_alpha   90.00
_cell.angle_beta   90.00
_cell.angle_gamma   90.00
#
_symmetry.space_group_name_H-M   'P 1'
#
loop_
_entity.id
_entity.type
_entity.pdbx_description
1 polymer ?
#
loop_
_entity_poly.entity_id
_entity_poly.type
_entity_poly.pdbx_seq_one_letter_code
_entity_poly.pdbx_strand_id
1 'polypeptide(L)'
;KGGTAFPSPPPSSPPSPPPPSPPPSPPSPPSPPSPPSPPALPPVWDIVVSGGCNSASGSAAALTYVMQGTTASGAPYYKADGLSYWLFWDPDCDSGSPGDARWILDSDAPSTTAASDLDGDGRCAYKARINSVDSSSPPQGLATWRAACGGSGSTDTDVTIHQLAPPLAPPPPSPPPPAPRPP
;
A
#
# COMPACT_ATOMS: atom_id res chain seq x y z
N LYS A 1 -79.17 -89.91 6.78
CA LYS A 1 -79.67 -88.72 6.04
C LYS A 1 -79.28 -87.48 6.83
N GLY A 2 -78.55 -86.53 6.21
CA GLY A 2 -78.26 -85.23 6.81
C GLY A 2 -76.78 -84.85 6.76
N GLY A 3 -76.25 -84.58 5.57
CA GLY A 3 -74.94 -83.93 5.41
C GLY A 3 -75.13 -82.42 5.43
N THR A 4 -74.56 -81.74 6.41
CA THR A 4 -74.51 -80.28 6.53
C THR A 4 -73.39 -79.72 5.66
N ALA A 5 -73.77 -78.94 4.63
CA ALA A 5 -72.83 -78.18 3.80
C ALA A 5 -72.38 -76.91 4.55
N PHE A 6 -71.07 -76.73 4.69
CA PHE A 6 -70.48 -75.47 5.18
C PHE A 6 -70.42 -74.45 4.04
N PRO A 7 -70.76 -73.16 4.28
CA PRO A 7 -70.63 -72.13 3.28
C PRO A 7 -69.15 -71.77 3.02
N SER A 8 -68.81 -71.52 1.75
CA SER A 8 -67.48 -71.08 1.32
C SER A 8 -67.13 -69.70 1.87
N PRO A 9 -65.85 -69.42 2.18
CA PRO A 9 -65.42 -68.09 2.62
C PRO A 9 -65.52 -67.06 1.48
N PRO A 10 -65.76 -65.78 1.81
CA PRO A 10 -65.80 -64.71 0.81
C PRO A 10 -64.42 -64.46 0.17
N PRO A 11 -64.38 -63.94 -1.06
CA PRO A 11 -63.12 -63.64 -1.76
C PRO A 11 -62.36 -62.50 -1.07
N SER A 12 -61.04 -62.63 -1.00
CA SER A 12 -60.12 -61.64 -0.44
C SER A 12 -60.11 -60.36 -1.28
N SER A 13 -60.21 -59.19 -0.61
CA SER A 13 -60.11 -57.88 -1.26
C SER A 13 -58.76 -57.68 -1.95
N PRO A 14 -58.71 -57.00 -3.10
CA PRO A 14 -57.45 -56.67 -3.76
C PRO A 14 -56.62 -55.66 -2.93
N PRO A 15 -55.28 -55.71 -3.04
CA PRO A 15 -54.40 -54.75 -2.36
C PRO A 15 -54.61 -53.33 -2.90
N SER A 16 -54.50 -52.34 -2.02
CA SER A 16 -54.58 -50.92 -2.38
C SER A 16 -53.37 -50.51 -3.25
N PRO A 17 -53.55 -49.58 -4.20
CA PRO A 17 -52.45 -49.07 -5.00
C PRO A 17 -51.46 -48.26 -4.12
N PRO A 18 -50.17 -48.21 -4.50
CA PRO A 18 -49.18 -47.41 -3.81
C PRO A 18 -49.50 -45.91 -3.95
N PRO A 19 -49.12 -45.09 -2.96
CA PRO A 19 -49.29 -43.64 -3.04
C PRO A 19 -48.44 -43.05 -4.18
N PRO A 20 -48.88 -41.94 -4.80
CA PRO A 20 -48.10 -41.25 -5.81
C PRO A 20 -46.79 -40.70 -5.23
N SER A 21 -45.74 -40.67 -6.05
CA SER A 21 -44.45 -40.09 -5.69
C SER A 21 -44.58 -38.57 -5.42
N PRO A 22 -43.82 -38.02 -4.47
CA PRO A 22 -43.78 -36.58 -4.25
C PRO A 22 -43.20 -35.85 -5.48
N PRO A 23 -43.61 -34.60 -5.73
CA PRO A 23 -43.03 -33.78 -6.79
C PRO A 23 -41.55 -33.51 -6.52
N PRO A 24 -40.73 -33.28 -7.57
CA PRO A 24 -39.34 -32.90 -7.42
C PRO A 24 -39.22 -31.55 -6.70
N SER A 25 -38.20 -31.42 -5.85
CA SER A 25 -37.87 -30.17 -5.16
C SER A 25 -37.54 -29.06 -6.17
N PRO A 26 -37.90 -27.80 -5.89
CA PRO A 26 -37.51 -26.67 -6.72
C PRO A 26 -35.98 -26.50 -6.73
N PRO A 27 -35.40 -25.95 -7.81
CA PRO A 27 -33.99 -25.63 -7.87
C PRO A 27 -33.61 -24.58 -6.82
N SER A 28 -32.43 -24.71 -6.22
CA SER A 28 -31.88 -23.73 -5.30
C SER A 28 -31.72 -22.37 -5.96
N PRO A 29 -31.96 -21.25 -5.26
CA PRO A 29 -31.70 -19.92 -5.78
C PRO A 29 -30.19 -19.71 -6.06
N PRO A 30 -29.83 -18.86 -7.04
CA PRO A 30 -28.45 -18.50 -7.27
C PRO A 30 -27.85 -17.77 -6.05
N SER A 31 -26.58 -18.05 -5.76
CA SER A 31 -25.84 -17.35 -4.70
C SER A 31 -25.78 -15.85 -4.97
N PRO A 32 -25.85 -14.99 -3.93
CA PRO A 32 -25.64 -13.57 -4.11
C PRO A 32 -24.22 -13.28 -4.63
N PRO A 33 -24.03 -12.19 -5.40
CA PRO A 33 -22.70 -11.77 -5.84
C PRO A 33 -21.83 -11.41 -4.62
N SER A 34 -20.55 -11.75 -4.68
CA SER A 34 -19.57 -11.35 -3.67
C SER A 34 -19.51 -9.82 -3.55
N PRO A 35 -19.29 -9.27 -2.34
CA PRO A 35 -19.06 -7.84 -2.19
C PRO A 35 -17.82 -7.40 -2.99
N PRO A 36 -17.78 -6.16 -3.50
CA PRO A 36 -16.60 -5.63 -4.16
C PRO A 36 -15.42 -5.62 -3.18
N SER A 37 -14.24 -6.03 -3.65
CA SER A 37 -13.00 -5.93 -2.88
C SER A 37 -12.76 -4.47 -2.48
N PRO A 38 -12.18 -4.22 -1.29
CA PRO A 38 -11.74 -2.86 -0.93
C PRO A 38 -10.77 -2.33 -2.00
N PRO A 39 -10.79 -1.02 -2.30
CA PRO A 39 -9.80 -0.42 -3.17
C PRO A 39 -8.40 -0.71 -2.62
N ALA A 40 -7.49 -1.13 -3.50
CA ALA A 40 -6.09 -1.28 -3.14
C ALA A 40 -5.57 0.08 -2.64
N LEU A 41 -4.92 0.09 -1.47
CA LEU A 41 -4.19 1.28 -1.02
C LEU A 41 -3.16 1.65 -2.11
N PRO A 42 -2.91 2.95 -2.34
CA PRO A 42 -1.83 3.35 -3.24
C PRO A 42 -0.51 2.70 -2.76
N PRO A 43 0.39 2.31 -3.67
CA PRO A 43 1.70 1.83 -3.28
C PRO A 43 2.39 2.91 -2.44
N VAL A 44 2.77 2.57 -1.21
CA VAL A 44 3.63 3.43 -0.39
C VAL A 44 5.02 3.40 -0.99
N TRP A 45 5.49 4.56 -1.45
CA TRP A 45 6.88 4.76 -1.84
C TRP A 45 7.67 5.43 -0.72
N ASP A 46 7.13 5.37 0.50
CA ASP A 46 7.74 5.90 1.70
C ASP A 46 9.15 5.33 1.86
N ILE A 47 10.02 6.12 2.47
CA ILE A 47 11.41 5.74 2.67
C ILE A 47 11.78 5.89 4.14
N VAL A 48 12.75 5.11 4.57
CA VAL A 48 13.37 5.27 5.90
C VAL A 48 14.71 5.93 5.69
N VAL A 49 14.92 7.06 6.36
CA VAL A 49 16.18 7.80 6.38
C VAL A 49 16.82 7.61 7.76
N SER A 50 18.09 7.24 7.80
CA SER A 50 18.84 7.01 9.04
C SER A 50 20.29 7.44 8.88
N GLY A 51 20.99 7.58 10.01
CA GLY A 51 22.33 8.15 10.02
C GLY A 51 22.29 9.67 9.87
N GLY A 52 23.39 10.24 9.38
CA GLY A 52 23.61 11.67 9.39
C GLY A 52 23.74 12.22 10.80
N CYS A 53 23.58 13.54 10.92
CA CYS A 53 23.44 14.24 12.20
C CYS A 53 22.02 14.75 12.35
N ASN A 54 21.54 14.91 13.58
CA ASN A 54 20.13 15.23 13.86
C ASN A 54 19.66 16.51 13.16
N SER A 55 20.52 17.53 13.08
CA SER A 55 20.20 18.79 12.40
C SER A 55 20.00 18.61 10.89
N ALA A 56 20.61 17.58 10.30
CA ALA A 56 20.55 17.24 8.88
C ALA A 56 19.38 16.32 8.54
N SER A 57 19.22 15.20 9.25
CA SER A 57 18.22 14.17 8.95
C SER A 57 16.92 14.32 9.74
N GLY A 58 16.87 15.22 10.72
CA GLY A 58 15.74 15.47 11.61
C GLY A 58 15.75 14.65 12.90
N SER A 59 16.60 13.61 13.01
CA SER A 59 16.72 12.76 14.21
C SER A 59 18.02 11.98 14.23
N ALA A 60 18.46 11.55 15.43
CA ALA A 60 19.54 10.56 15.58
C ALA A 60 19.07 9.13 15.20
N ALA A 61 17.77 8.88 15.33
CA ALA A 61 17.16 7.60 15.00
C ALA A 61 16.66 7.60 13.55
N ALA A 62 16.38 6.40 13.03
CA ALA A 62 15.72 6.25 11.74
C ALA A 62 14.35 6.95 11.75
N LEU A 63 14.07 7.71 10.69
CA LEU A 63 12.82 8.42 10.46
C LEU A 63 12.16 7.93 9.17
N THR A 64 10.86 7.71 9.24
CA THR A 64 10.05 7.47 8.04
C THR A 64 9.74 8.79 7.37
N TYR A 65 10.03 8.87 6.08
CA TYR A 65 9.70 9.97 5.18
C TYR A 65 8.59 9.49 4.25
N VAL A 66 7.39 10.05 4.44
CA VAL A 66 6.18 9.70 3.70
C VAL A 66 6.14 10.47 2.39
N MET A 67 5.92 9.78 1.27
CA MET A 67 5.84 10.42 -0.04
C MET A 67 4.62 11.35 -0.10
N GLN A 68 4.83 12.60 -0.48
CA GLN A 68 3.78 13.62 -0.54
C GLN A 68 3.28 13.88 -1.97
N GLY A 69 4.10 13.57 -2.98
CA GLY A 69 3.77 13.74 -4.38
C GLY A 69 5.02 13.98 -5.22
N THR A 70 4.87 14.76 -6.30
CA THR A 70 5.96 15.16 -7.19
C THR A 70 6.05 16.69 -7.29
N THR A 71 7.26 17.21 -7.51
CA THR A 71 7.51 18.62 -7.83
C THR A 71 7.26 18.90 -9.32
N ALA A 72 7.44 20.16 -9.76
CA ALA A 72 7.22 20.55 -11.16
C ALA A 72 8.12 19.79 -12.16
N SER A 73 9.31 19.34 -11.72
CA SER A 73 10.21 18.51 -12.53
C SER A 73 9.77 17.04 -12.64
N GLY A 74 8.75 16.63 -11.88
CA GLY A 74 8.31 15.25 -11.75
C GLY A 74 9.07 14.46 -10.68
N ALA A 75 10.07 15.05 -10.02
CA ALA A 75 10.80 14.38 -8.96
C ALA A 75 9.91 14.16 -7.72
N PRO A 76 10.01 13.00 -7.04
CA PRO A 76 9.26 12.76 -5.82
C PRO A 76 9.78 13.62 -4.67
N TYR A 77 8.88 14.02 -3.78
CA TYR A 77 9.24 14.65 -2.51
C TYR A 77 8.55 13.98 -1.33
N TYR A 78 9.24 14.02 -0.20
CA TYR A 78 8.86 13.29 1.00
C TYR A 78 8.88 14.20 2.22
N LYS A 79 8.04 13.88 3.20
CA LYS A 79 7.98 14.57 4.49
C LYS A 79 8.25 13.59 5.62
N ALA A 80 9.15 13.94 6.53
CA ALA A 80 9.38 13.18 7.75
C ALA A 80 8.07 13.09 8.57
N ASP A 81 7.70 11.88 8.97
CA ASP A 81 6.50 11.67 9.77
C ASP A 81 6.60 12.40 11.12
N GLY A 82 5.56 13.17 11.46
CA GLY A 82 5.51 13.99 12.67
C GLY A 82 6.48 15.17 12.75
N LEU A 83 7.33 15.42 11.74
CA LEU A 83 8.34 16.49 11.74
C LEU A 83 8.21 17.41 10.52
N SER A 84 8.71 18.64 10.65
CA SER A 84 8.85 19.57 9.52
C SER A 84 10.24 19.40 8.91
N TYR A 85 10.48 18.21 8.36
CA TYR A 85 11.68 17.88 7.60
C TYR A 85 11.26 17.26 6.26
N TRP A 86 11.97 17.61 5.21
CA TRP A 86 11.60 17.31 3.84
C TRP A 86 12.81 16.74 3.10
N LEU A 87 12.52 15.82 2.18
CA LEU A 87 13.49 15.30 1.23
C LEU A 87 12.97 15.50 -0.18
N PHE A 88 13.73 16.19 -1.01
CA PHE A 88 13.35 16.52 -2.38
C PHE A 88 14.57 16.65 -3.28
N TRP A 89 14.34 16.63 -4.59
CA TRP A 89 15.36 16.91 -5.58
C TRP A 89 15.15 18.31 -6.14
N ASP A 90 16.23 19.09 -6.15
CA ASP A 90 16.26 20.43 -6.73
C ASP A 90 17.16 20.43 -7.98
N PRO A 91 16.63 20.77 -9.18
CA PRO A 91 17.42 20.90 -10.40
C PRO A 91 18.45 22.04 -10.34
N ASP A 92 18.13 23.11 -9.62
CA ASP A 92 18.91 24.35 -9.53
C ASP A 92 18.52 25.10 -8.26
N CYS A 93 19.33 24.94 -7.21
CA CYS A 93 18.91 25.29 -5.85
C CYS A 93 19.09 26.77 -5.48
N ASP A 94 19.66 27.62 -6.34
CA ASP A 94 19.69 29.07 -6.10
C ASP A 94 19.47 29.91 -7.37
N SER A 95 19.03 29.31 -8.47
CA SER A 95 18.78 29.95 -9.78
C SER A 95 19.99 30.66 -10.41
N GLY A 96 21.19 30.50 -9.83
CA GLY A 96 22.40 31.26 -10.16
C GLY A 96 23.51 30.44 -10.81
N SER A 97 23.40 29.11 -10.85
CA SER A 97 24.41 28.24 -11.46
C SER A 97 23.80 26.95 -12.04
N PRO A 98 23.62 26.87 -13.37
CA PRO A 98 23.11 25.66 -14.00
C PRO A 98 24.12 24.52 -13.83
N GLY A 99 23.71 23.44 -13.16
CA GLY A 99 24.49 22.20 -13.08
C GLY A 99 24.53 21.52 -11.71
N ASP A 100 24.09 22.18 -10.65
CA ASP A 100 24.13 21.60 -9.32
C ASP A 100 22.79 20.93 -8.95
N ALA A 101 22.33 19.99 -9.77
CA ALA A 101 21.20 19.15 -9.42
C ALA A 101 21.53 18.28 -8.20
N ARG A 102 20.64 18.24 -7.20
CA ARG A 102 20.95 17.54 -5.95
C ARG A 102 19.69 17.10 -5.21
N TRP A 103 19.85 16.03 -4.42
CA TRP A 103 18.90 15.68 -3.38
C TRP A 103 19.21 16.49 -2.13
N ILE A 104 18.16 16.99 -1.48
CA ILE A 104 18.21 17.94 -0.36
C ILE A 104 17.39 17.40 0.80
N LEU A 105 17.95 17.46 2.00
CA LEU A 105 17.24 17.39 3.26
C LEU A 105 17.11 18.79 3.84
N ASP A 106 15.89 19.21 4.13
CA ASP A 106 15.61 20.55 4.67
C ASP A 106 14.50 20.59 5.72
N SER A 107 14.47 21.67 6.49
CA SER A 107 13.33 22.07 7.32
C SER A 107 12.23 22.78 6.54
N ASP A 108 12.57 23.31 5.37
CA ASP A 108 11.66 24.05 4.51
C ASP A 108 11.01 23.15 3.46
N ALA A 109 9.73 23.37 3.20
CA ALA A 109 8.97 22.56 2.27
C ALA A 109 9.29 22.94 0.83
N PRO A 110 9.47 21.98 -0.09
CA PRO A 110 9.71 22.30 -1.48
C PRO A 110 8.46 22.86 -2.14
N SER A 111 8.66 23.86 -3.00
CA SER A 111 7.67 24.35 -3.94
C SER A 111 7.40 23.29 -4.98
N THR A 112 6.12 22.94 -5.13
CA THR A 112 5.68 21.96 -6.14
C THR A 112 5.47 22.57 -7.52
N THR A 113 5.65 23.90 -7.65
CA THR A 113 5.39 24.64 -8.90
C THR A 113 6.60 25.43 -9.40
N ALA A 114 7.62 25.65 -8.57
CA ALA A 114 8.87 26.28 -9.00
C ALA A 114 9.72 25.33 -9.83
N ALA A 115 10.51 25.88 -10.75
CA ALA A 115 11.45 25.13 -11.59
C ALA A 115 12.88 25.13 -11.04
N SER A 116 13.16 25.93 -10.00
CA SER A 116 14.44 26.18 -9.33
C SER A 116 14.14 26.82 -7.97
N ASP A 117 15.12 26.85 -7.05
CA ASP A 117 14.98 27.47 -5.72
C ASP A 117 13.71 26.97 -5.01
N LEU A 118 13.63 25.65 -4.85
CA LEU A 118 12.38 25.00 -4.45
C LEU A 118 11.95 25.40 -3.03
N ASP A 119 12.88 25.67 -2.12
CA ASP A 119 12.58 26.19 -0.78
C ASP A 119 12.33 27.72 -0.77
N GLY A 120 12.73 28.44 -1.82
CA GLY A 120 12.35 29.83 -2.07
C GLY A 120 13.07 30.85 -1.19
N ASP A 121 14.24 30.49 -0.67
CA ASP A 121 15.08 31.38 0.15
C ASP A 121 16.12 32.15 -0.70
N GLY A 122 16.22 31.82 -1.99
CA GLY A 122 17.13 32.42 -2.95
C GLY A 122 18.59 32.03 -2.73
N ARG A 123 18.85 30.91 -2.04
CA ARG A 123 20.18 30.42 -1.66
C ARG A 123 20.21 28.90 -1.65
N CYS A 124 21.40 28.34 -1.82
CA CYS A 124 21.61 26.92 -1.60
C CYS A 124 21.82 26.56 -0.12
N ALA A 125 20.82 26.84 0.73
CA ALA A 125 20.91 26.78 2.19
C ALA A 125 20.17 25.59 2.81
N TYR A 126 20.69 24.39 2.58
CA TYR A 126 20.10 23.14 3.07
C TYR A 126 20.71 22.57 4.35
N LYS A 127 19.99 21.66 5.00
CA LYS A 127 20.53 20.90 6.16
C LYS A 127 21.50 19.81 5.72
N ALA A 128 21.19 19.11 4.62
CA ALA A 128 22.14 18.24 3.95
C ALA A 128 21.82 18.08 2.47
N ARG A 129 22.84 17.73 1.69
CA ARG A 129 22.71 17.42 0.27
C ARG A 129 23.53 16.23 -0.19
N ILE A 130 23.16 15.70 -1.35
CA ILE A 130 24.03 14.89 -2.21
C ILE A 130 23.80 15.26 -3.66
N ASN A 131 24.88 15.51 -4.41
CA ASN A 131 24.75 15.90 -5.82
C ASN A 131 24.30 14.68 -6.64
N SER A 132 23.29 14.87 -7.47
CA SER A 132 22.74 13.83 -8.33
C SER A 132 21.96 14.47 -9.46
N VAL A 133 22.30 14.10 -10.69
CA VAL A 133 21.50 14.45 -11.87
C VAL A 133 20.28 13.53 -12.02
N ASP A 134 20.27 12.40 -11.31
CA ASP A 134 19.13 11.49 -11.28
C ASP A 134 18.09 12.01 -10.27
N SER A 135 16.94 12.41 -10.80
CA SER A 135 15.77 12.91 -10.08
C SER A 135 14.71 11.84 -9.83
N SER A 136 14.91 10.62 -10.32
CA SER A 136 13.90 9.56 -10.24
C SER A 136 13.72 9.02 -8.82
N SER A 137 14.80 8.97 -8.04
CA SER A 137 14.79 8.54 -6.64
C SER A 137 16.04 9.04 -5.89
N PRO A 138 15.95 9.27 -4.56
CA PRO A 138 17.14 9.55 -3.77
C PRO A 138 18.06 8.32 -3.73
N PRO A 139 19.39 8.52 -3.58
CA PRO A 139 20.34 7.41 -3.52
C PRO A 139 19.95 6.38 -2.47
N GLN A 140 19.72 5.14 -2.91
CA GLN A 140 19.34 4.03 -2.04
C GLN A 140 20.58 3.41 -1.36
N GLY A 141 20.39 2.90 -0.15
CA GLY A 141 21.46 2.37 0.69
C GLY A 141 22.28 3.46 1.35
N LEU A 142 23.51 3.10 1.75
CA LEU A 142 24.46 3.99 2.40
C LEU A 142 25.12 4.92 1.37
N ALA A 143 25.05 6.23 1.60
CA ALA A 143 25.73 7.24 0.80
C ALA A 143 26.30 8.34 1.68
N THR A 144 27.35 9.00 1.20
CA THR A 144 27.97 10.13 1.90
C THR A 144 27.34 11.45 1.46
N TRP A 145 26.76 12.17 2.42
CA TRP A 145 26.07 13.43 2.26
C TRP A 145 26.87 14.57 2.85
N ARG A 146 26.72 15.75 2.27
CA ARG A 146 27.30 17.00 2.77
C ARG A 146 26.27 17.68 3.67
N ALA A 147 26.53 17.75 4.97
CA ALA A 147 25.54 18.09 6.00
C ALA A 147 26.02 19.19 6.96
N ALA A 148 25.08 19.95 7.55
CA ALA A 148 25.35 20.91 8.61
C ALA A 148 25.11 20.26 10.00
N CYS A 149 26.18 19.86 10.68
CA CYS A 149 26.12 19.06 11.92
C CYS A 149 26.42 19.83 13.22
N GLY A 150 25.92 21.07 13.34
CA GLY A 150 26.03 21.87 14.57
C GLY A 150 27.39 22.58 14.80
N GLY A 151 28.35 22.42 13.89
CA GLY A 151 29.60 23.18 13.85
C GLY A 151 29.59 24.31 12.81
N SER A 152 30.69 25.07 12.73
CA SER A 152 30.87 26.06 11.65
C SER A 152 31.20 25.35 10.35
N GLY A 153 30.24 25.32 9.43
CA GLY A 153 30.40 24.78 8.09
C GLY A 153 29.80 23.39 7.91
N SER A 154 29.87 22.91 6.66
CA SER A 154 29.37 21.60 6.29
C SER A 154 30.45 20.53 6.45
N THR A 155 30.04 19.32 6.86
CA THR A 155 30.87 18.12 6.97
C THR A 155 30.24 16.98 6.19
N ASP A 156 31.06 15.98 5.86
CA ASP A 156 30.57 14.76 5.27
C ASP A 156 30.01 13.86 6.37
N THR A 157 28.90 13.19 6.08
CA THR A 157 28.23 12.27 6.99
C THR A 157 27.52 11.17 6.20
N ASP A 158 27.41 9.98 6.78
CA ASP A 158 26.79 8.86 6.09
C ASP A 158 25.29 8.81 6.40
N VAL A 159 24.49 8.83 5.34
CA VAL A 159 23.04 8.71 5.40
C VAL A 159 22.65 7.43 4.67
N THR A 160 21.76 6.66 5.29
CA THR A 160 21.19 5.45 4.67
C THR A 160 19.73 5.70 4.36
N ILE A 161 19.35 5.48 3.10
CA ILE A 161 17.96 5.57 2.63
C ILE A 161 17.50 4.19 2.16
N HIS A 162 16.37 3.74 2.68
CA HIS A 162 15.72 2.51 2.23
C HIS A 162 14.29 2.79 1.81
N GLN A 163 13.94 2.45 0.58
CA GLN A 163 12.55 2.40 0.17
C GLN A 163 11.81 1.32 0.96
N LEU A 164 10.69 1.70 1.58
CA LEU A 164 9.75 0.73 2.13
C LEU A 164 9.08 0.01 0.97
N ALA A 165 8.92 -1.31 1.11
CA ALA A 165 8.13 -2.05 0.16
C ALA A 165 6.70 -1.45 0.13
N PRO A 166 6.06 -1.37 -1.06
CA PRO A 166 4.64 -1.06 -1.13
C PRO A 166 3.86 -1.94 -0.15
N PRO A 167 2.80 -1.44 0.52
CA PRO A 167 1.98 -2.29 1.36
C PRO A 167 1.50 -3.42 0.46
N LEU A 168 1.78 -4.66 0.85
CA LEU A 168 1.22 -5.81 0.17
C LEU A 168 -0.29 -5.59 0.15
N ALA A 169 -0.89 -5.63 -1.05
CA ALA A 169 -2.34 -5.56 -1.17
C ALA A 169 -2.96 -6.61 -0.21
N PRO A 170 -4.06 -6.29 0.48
CA PRO A 170 -4.70 -7.28 1.33
C PRO A 170 -4.99 -8.54 0.51
N PRO A 171 -4.77 -9.75 1.08
CA PRO A 171 -5.03 -10.99 0.36
C PRO A 171 -6.50 -11.01 -0.10
N PRO A 172 -6.80 -11.58 -1.28
CA PRO A 172 -8.18 -11.72 -1.72
C PRO A 172 -9.01 -12.47 -0.67
N PRO A 173 -10.30 -12.12 -0.49
CA PRO A 173 -11.17 -12.83 0.45
C PRO A 173 -11.17 -14.33 0.14
N SER A 174 -11.12 -15.16 1.18
CA SER A 174 -11.15 -16.62 1.02
C SER A 174 -12.44 -17.05 0.29
N PRO A 175 -12.39 -18.07 -0.59
CA PRO A 175 -13.59 -18.63 -1.19
C PRO A 175 -14.58 -19.07 -0.10
N PRO A 176 -15.90 -18.93 -0.31
CA PRO A 176 -16.87 -19.49 0.61
C PRO A 176 -16.67 -21.02 0.73
N PRO A 177 -16.91 -21.61 1.92
CA PRO A 177 -16.80 -23.04 2.10
C PRO A 177 -17.74 -23.80 1.13
N PRO A 178 -17.35 -25.00 0.67
CA PRO A 178 -18.20 -25.82 -0.18
C PRO A 178 -19.56 -26.06 0.48
N ALA A 179 -20.64 -26.00 -0.30
CA ALA A 179 -21.97 -26.35 0.18
C ALA A 179 -21.97 -27.78 0.76
N PRO A 180 -22.70 -28.04 1.87
CA PRO A 180 -22.86 -29.38 2.39
C PRO A 180 -23.38 -30.33 1.30
N ARG A 181 -22.74 -31.50 1.18
CA ARG A 181 -23.19 -32.54 0.24
C ARG A 181 -24.54 -33.08 0.73
N PRO A 182 -25.57 -33.20 -0.14
CA PRO A 182 -26.86 -33.76 0.26
C PRO A 182 -26.73 -35.20 0.80
N PRO A 183 -27.60 -35.62 1.74
CA PRO A 183 -27.66 -36.97 2.26
C PRO A 183 -28.10 -38.01 1.22
#